data_AF-A0A1A2L200-F1
#
_entry.id   AF-A0A1A2L200-F1
#
_cell.length_a   1.000
_cell.length_b   1.000
_cell.length_c   1.000
_cell.angle_alpha   90.00
_cell.angle_beta   90.00
_cell.angle_gamma   90.00
#
_symmetry.space_group_name_H-M   'P 1'
#
loop_
_entity.id
_entity.type
_entity.pdbx_description
1 polymer ?
#
loop_
_entity_poly.entity_id
_entity_poly.type
_entity_poly.pdbx_seq_one_letter_code
_entity_poly.pdbx_strand_id
1 'polypeptide(L)'
;MSDHATTAECKQCTAPTDRADGLCAFCADYTPPLPPIPADAVDIEDWRNLNGRDDEQLPPFRMFTARSWTVEAAHDTAMGWELGTADITATIQGVQFGHGGVKRWVTIAGSTDLLPSEALQHLADALLAARGEIVRMSAADTFAPVFSDVESAR
;
A
#
# COMPACT_ATOMS: atom_id res chain seq x y z
N MET A 1 -31.40 -21.69 -25.02
CA MET A 1 -30.46 -22.34 -24.10
C MET A 1 -29.52 -21.27 -23.55
N SER A 2 -29.94 -20.64 -22.46
CA SER A 2 -29.04 -20.05 -21.47
C SER A 2 -29.78 -20.24 -20.16
N ASP A 3 -29.28 -21.20 -19.39
CA ASP A 3 -29.94 -21.70 -18.20
C ASP A 3 -30.03 -20.60 -17.15
N HIS A 4 -31.28 -20.26 -16.86
CA HIS A 4 -31.69 -19.52 -15.69
C HIS A 4 -31.29 -20.30 -14.43
N ALA A 5 -30.72 -19.55 -13.48
CA ALA A 5 -30.31 -19.93 -12.13
C ALA A 5 -31.00 -21.19 -11.54
N THR A 6 -30.20 -22.17 -11.12
CA THR A 6 -30.67 -23.29 -10.30
C THR A 6 -30.87 -22.87 -8.83
N THR A 7 -32.08 -22.38 -8.54
CA THR A 7 -32.99 -22.64 -7.38
C THR A 7 -32.52 -23.04 -5.96
N ALA A 8 -31.25 -23.25 -5.63
CA ALA A 8 -30.84 -23.80 -4.32
C ALA A 8 -30.22 -22.81 -3.31
N GLU A 9 -29.55 -21.75 -3.73
CA GLU A 9 -28.72 -20.93 -2.81
C GLU A 9 -29.38 -19.62 -2.32
N CYS A 10 -30.60 -19.30 -2.78
CA CYS A 10 -31.38 -18.15 -2.29
C CYS A 10 -32.17 -18.43 -0.97
N LYS A 11 -31.90 -19.53 -0.26
CA LYS A 11 -32.78 -20.04 0.81
C LYS A 11 -32.72 -19.30 2.17
N GLN A 12 -31.95 -18.22 2.33
CA GLN A 12 -31.73 -17.58 3.65
C GLN A 12 -31.95 -16.05 3.66
N CYS A 13 -32.93 -15.51 2.94
CA CYS A 13 -33.30 -14.09 3.08
C CYS A 13 -33.92 -13.84 4.48
N THR A 14 -33.19 -13.12 5.36
CA THR A 14 -33.60 -12.78 6.75
C THR A 14 -34.01 -11.31 6.95
N ALA A 15 -34.14 -10.50 5.88
CA ALA A 15 -34.65 -9.12 5.94
C ALA A 15 -35.56 -8.79 4.74
N PRO A 16 -36.54 -7.86 4.89
CA PRO A 16 -37.64 -7.71 3.93
C PRO A 16 -37.22 -6.97 2.65
N THR A 17 -37.70 -7.49 1.53
CA THR A 17 -37.54 -7.00 0.15
C THR A 17 -38.51 -5.85 -0.14
N ASP A 18 -38.01 -4.63 -0.32
CA ASP A 18 -38.79 -3.46 -0.74
C ASP A 18 -38.71 -3.19 -2.26
N ARG A 19 -38.21 -4.15 -3.04
CA ARG A 19 -38.15 -4.06 -4.51
C ARG A 19 -39.40 -4.67 -5.16
N ALA A 20 -40.05 -3.92 -6.05
CA ALA A 20 -41.34 -4.27 -6.67
C ALA A 20 -41.30 -5.48 -7.62
N ASP A 21 -40.11 -5.98 -7.94
CA ASP A 21 -39.83 -7.09 -8.86
C ASP A 21 -39.59 -8.43 -8.14
N GLY A 22 -39.60 -8.47 -6.80
CA GLY A 22 -39.56 -9.71 -6.03
C GLY A 22 -38.24 -10.48 -6.05
N LEU A 23 -37.15 -9.89 -6.57
CA LEU A 23 -35.81 -10.45 -6.50
C LEU A 23 -35.15 -10.09 -5.16
N CYS A 24 -34.60 -11.08 -4.43
CA CYS A 24 -33.76 -10.79 -3.27
C CYS A 24 -32.59 -9.90 -3.73
N ALA A 25 -32.37 -8.77 -3.05
CA ALA A 25 -31.40 -7.76 -3.44
C ALA A 25 -29.93 -8.27 -3.51
N PHE A 26 -29.66 -9.50 -3.05
CA PHE A 26 -28.36 -10.16 -3.08
C PHE A 26 -27.90 -10.67 -4.45
N CYS A 27 -28.72 -10.59 -5.52
CA CYS A 27 -28.20 -10.80 -6.88
C CYS A 27 -27.43 -9.58 -7.42
N ALA A 28 -27.36 -8.47 -6.67
CA ALA A 28 -26.36 -7.44 -6.92
C ALA A 28 -25.03 -7.89 -6.32
N ASP A 29 -23.94 -7.78 -7.08
CA ASP A 29 -22.59 -8.08 -6.60
C ASP A 29 -22.34 -7.35 -5.27
N TYR A 30 -22.17 -8.11 -4.18
CA TYR A 30 -21.86 -7.54 -2.86
C TYR A 30 -20.52 -6.81 -2.96
N THR A 31 -20.57 -5.48 -2.86
CA THR A 31 -19.36 -4.66 -2.73
C THR A 31 -19.21 -4.32 -1.25
N PRO A 32 -18.22 -4.89 -0.53
CA PRO A 32 -18.01 -4.53 0.87
C PRO A 32 -17.72 -3.03 1.00
N PRO A 33 -18.19 -2.37 2.09
CA PRO A 33 -17.86 -0.98 2.34
C PRO A 33 -16.35 -0.82 2.43
N LEU A 34 -15.79 0.04 1.57
CA LEU A 34 -14.35 0.25 1.49
C LEU A 34 -13.88 1.13 2.65
N PRO A 35 -12.71 0.80 3.26
CA PRO A 35 -12.15 1.63 4.31
C PRO A 35 -11.73 3.00 3.78
N PRO A 36 -11.68 4.02 4.67
CA PRO A 36 -11.21 5.35 4.29
C PRO A 36 -9.77 5.29 3.76
N ILE A 37 -9.43 6.20 2.86
CA ILE A 37 -8.08 6.36 2.36
C ILE A 37 -7.12 6.65 3.53
N PRO A 38 -5.92 6.03 3.58
CA PRO A 38 -4.88 6.41 4.54
C PRO A 38 -4.58 7.91 4.41
N ALA A 39 -4.60 8.65 5.52
CA ALA A 39 -4.51 10.11 5.50
C ALA A 39 -3.18 10.64 4.91
N ASP A 40 -2.17 9.79 4.83
CA ASP A 40 -0.83 10.06 4.31
C ASP A 40 -0.64 9.68 2.84
N ALA A 41 -1.61 8.98 2.25
CA ALA A 41 -1.49 8.54 0.88
C ALA A 41 -1.58 9.74 -0.08
N VAL A 42 -0.55 9.89 -0.91
CA VAL A 42 -0.44 10.92 -1.95
C VAL A 42 -0.86 10.35 -3.30
N ASP A 43 -0.54 9.09 -3.54
CA ASP A 43 -0.94 8.34 -4.74
C ASP A 43 -1.47 6.96 -4.33
N ILE A 44 -2.53 6.51 -4.96
CA ILE A 44 -3.30 5.33 -4.54
C ILE A 44 -3.74 4.55 -5.78
N GLU A 45 -3.41 3.26 -5.80
CA GLU A 45 -3.88 2.36 -6.83
C GLU A 45 -5.33 1.92 -6.58
N ASP A 46 -5.97 1.44 -7.64
CA ASP A 46 -7.27 0.79 -7.52
C ASP A 46 -7.19 -0.47 -6.66
N TRP A 47 -8.33 -0.81 -6.05
CA TRP A 47 -8.45 -2.06 -5.33
C TRP A 47 -8.31 -3.26 -6.24
N ARG A 48 -7.47 -4.19 -5.82
CA ARG A 48 -7.32 -5.51 -6.39
C ARG A 48 -8.23 -6.47 -5.63
N ASN A 49 -8.74 -7.47 -6.35
CA ASN A 49 -9.46 -8.62 -5.79
C ASN A 49 -10.76 -8.29 -5.04
N LEU A 50 -11.42 -7.16 -5.34
CA LEU A 50 -12.70 -6.77 -4.68
C LEU A 50 -13.84 -7.77 -4.89
N ASN A 51 -13.82 -8.45 -6.03
CA ASN A 51 -14.87 -9.36 -6.48
C ASN A 51 -14.46 -10.84 -6.36
N GLY A 52 -13.30 -11.14 -5.76
CA GLY A 52 -12.77 -12.49 -5.61
C GLY A 52 -12.40 -13.21 -6.91
N ARG A 53 -12.30 -12.51 -8.05
CA ARG A 53 -12.04 -13.14 -9.37
C ARG A 53 -10.57 -13.26 -9.74
N ASP A 54 -9.74 -12.41 -9.16
CA ASP A 54 -8.29 -12.39 -9.38
C ASP A 54 -7.66 -13.01 -8.12
N ASP A 55 -7.30 -14.29 -8.17
CA ASP A 55 -6.74 -15.08 -7.05
C ASP A 55 -7.58 -15.09 -5.76
N GLU A 56 -8.47 -16.10 -5.64
CA GLU A 56 -9.33 -16.39 -4.48
C GLU A 56 -8.59 -16.51 -3.12
N GLN A 57 -7.26 -16.49 -3.11
CA GLN A 57 -6.43 -16.63 -1.91
C GLN A 57 -6.04 -15.30 -1.26
N LEU A 58 -6.09 -14.18 -2.00
CA LEU A 58 -5.66 -12.88 -1.49
C LEU A 58 -6.87 -12.01 -1.12
N PRO A 59 -6.97 -11.53 0.13
CA PRO A 59 -8.04 -10.60 0.50
C PRO A 59 -7.91 -9.30 -0.30
N PRO A 60 -9.00 -8.53 -0.51
CA PRO A 60 -8.94 -7.28 -1.24
C PRO A 60 -7.88 -6.34 -0.68
N PHE A 61 -7.09 -5.73 -1.55
CA PHE A 61 -6.03 -4.82 -1.17
C PHE A 61 -5.78 -3.75 -2.23
N ARG A 62 -5.16 -2.64 -1.85
CA ARG A 62 -4.62 -1.63 -2.76
C ARG A 62 -3.27 -1.13 -2.29
N MET A 63 -2.43 -0.77 -3.24
CA MET A 63 -1.14 -0.15 -2.96
C MET A 63 -1.30 1.37 -2.88
N PHE A 64 -0.42 2.01 -2.13
CA PHE A 64 -0.32 3.46 -2.13
C PHE A 64 1.12 3.93 -1.92
N THR A 65 1.39 5.15 -2.36
CA THR A 65 2.61 5.90 -2.07
C THR A 65 2.25 7.06 -1.15
N ALA A 66 3.04 7.22 -0.09
CA ALA A 66 2.92 8.36 0.83
C ALA A 66 4.00 9.40 0.49
N ARG A 67 4.93 9.66 1.41
CA ARG A 67 5.98 10.66 1.25
C ARG A 67 7.23 10.09 0.57
N SER A 68 7.91 10.93 -0.21
CA SER A 68 9.22 10.63 -0.79
C SER A 68 10.23 11.72 -0.41
N TRP A 69 11.50 11.31 -0.32
CA TRP A 69 12.66 12.17 -0.16
C TRP A 69 13.66 11.85 -1.27
N THR A 70 14.19 12.88 -1.90
CA THR A 70 15.26 12.74 -2.90
C THR A 70 16.56 13.25 -2.30
N VAL A 71 17.59 12.40 -2.36
CA VAL A 71 18.98 12.77 -2.15
C VAL A 71 19.58 12.99 -3.53
N GLU A 72 19.99 14.22 -3.79
CA GLU A 72 20.58 14.58 -5.08
C GLU A 72 21.84 13.77 -5.34
N ALA A 73 22.01 13.41 -6.61
CA ALA A 73 23.20 12.83 -7.16
C ALA A 73 24.44 13.66 -6.79
N ALA A 74 25.50 12.98 -6.41
CA ALA A 74 26.79 13.61 -6.26
C ALA A 74 27.61 13.37 -7.53
N HIS A 75 28.17 14.45 -8.09
CA HIS A 75 29.02 14.41 -9.27
C HIS A 75 30.33 15.13 -8.99
N ASP A 76 31.44 14.51 -9.33
CA ASP A 76 32.78 15.11 -9.31
C ASP A 76 33.40 14.99 -10.71
N THR A 77 33.75 16.13 -11.29
CA THR A 77 34.40 16.21 -12.61
C THR A 77 35.87 16.62 -12.54
N ALA A 78 36.47 16.70 -11.34
CA ALA A 78 37.83 17.21 -11.15
C ALA A 78 38.90 16.40 -11.89
N MET A 79 38.63 15.13 -12.20
CA MET A 79 39.51 14.20 -12.90
C MET A 79 39.36 14.23 -14.44
N GLY A 80 38.53 15.14 -14.98
CA GLY A 80 38.27 15.25 -16.42
C GLY A 80 37.25 14.25 -16.99
N TRP A 81 36.63 13.46 -16.12
CA TRP A 81 35.46 12.61 -16.37
C TRP A 81 34.53 12.70 -15.15
N GLU A 82 33.25 12.40 -15.34
CA GLU A 82 32.26 12.48 -14.27
C GLU A 82 32.27 11.21 -13.41
N LEU A 83 32.70 11.35 -12.16
CA LEU A 83 32.51 10.36 -11.12
C LEU A 83 31.26 10.73 -10.33
N GLY A 84 30.22 9.92 -10.40
CA GLY A 84 29.00 10.22 -9.66
C GLY A 84 28.01 9.08 -9.58
N THR A 85 26.89 9.35 -8.91
CA THR A 85 25.74 8.46 -8.81
C THR A 85 24.50 9.08 -9.41
N ALA A 86 23.47 8.28 -9.65
CA ALA A 86 22.13 8.81 -9.85
C ALA A 86 21.54 9.28 -8.51
N ASP A 87 20.49 10.10 -8.56
CA ASP A 87 19.69 10.45 -7.40
C ASP A 87 19.24 9.20 -6.64
N ILE A 88 19.16 9.32 -5.32
CA ILE A 88 18.54 8.29 -4.48
C ILE A 88 17.19 8.81 -4.00
N THR A 89 16.15 8.01 -4.20
CA THR A 89 14.82 8.28 -3.64
C THR A 89 14.51 7.29 -2.53
N ALA A 90 14.20 7.81 -1.35
CA ALA A 90 13.58 7.04 -0.27
C ALA A 90 12.09 7.35 -0.25
N THR A 91 11.24 6.35 -0.44
CA THR A 91 9.80 6.53 -0.58
C THR A 91 9.05 5.62 0.39
N ILE A 92 8.12 6.19 1.15
CA ILE A 92 7.16 5.40 1.92
C ILE A 92 6.11 4.85 0.96
N GLN A 93 6.03 3.54 0.89
CA GLN A 93 4.99 2.81 0.19
C GLN A 93 4.20 1.99 1.19
N GLY A 94 2.99 1.59 0.81
CA GLY A 94 2.17 0.77 1.66
C GLY A 94 1.10 -0.01 0.93
N VAL A 95 0.45 -0.88 1.70
CA VAL A 95 -0.74 -1.62 1.29
C VAL A 95 -1.86 -1.34 2.29
N GLN A 96 -3.06 -1.10 1.77
CA GLN A 96 -4.28 -1.09 2.55
C GLN A 96 -5.12 -2.32 2.20
N PHE A 97 -5.57 -3.03 3.23
CA PHE A 97 -6.44 -4.19 3.10
C PHE A 97 -7.91 -3.81 3.22
N GLY A 98 -8.81 -4.61 2.64
CA GLY A 98 -10.26 -4.35 2.64
C GLY A 98 -10.89 -4.26 4.03
N HIS A 99 -10.24 -4.87 5.03
CA HIS A 99 -10.63 -4.76 6.44
C HIS A 99 -10.09 -3.49 7.14
N GLY A 100 -9.47 -2.56 6.40
CA GLY A 100 -8.94 -1.30 6.91
C GLY A 100 -7.53 -1.35 7.49
N GLY A 101 -6.90 -2.53 7.56
CA GLY A 101 -5.51 -2.63 8.00
C GLY A 101 -4.56 -1.99 7.00
N VAL A 102 -3.51 -1.34 7.50
CA VAL A 102 -2.50 -0.67 6.68
C VAL A 102 -1.11 -1.18 7.05
N LYS A 103 -0.27 -1.45 6.05
CA LYS A 103 1.16 -1.72 6.23
C LYS A 103 1.96 -0.73 5.41
N ARG A 104 3.13 -0.33 5.92
CA ARG A 104 4.03 0.64 5.31
C ARG A 104 5.47 0.16 5.36
N TRP A 105 6.25 0.53 4.36
CA TRP A 105 7.69 0.30 4.29
C TRP A 105 8.37 1.45 3.56
N VAL A 106 9.69 1.53 3.68
CA VAL A 106 10.51 2.43 2.89
C VAL A 106 11.13 1.64 1.75
N THR A 107 10.90 2.09 0.52
CA THR A 107 11.61 1.62 -0.67
C THR A 107 12.71 2.63 -0.98
N ILE A 108 13.92 2.14 -1.22
CA ILE A 108 15.06 2.93 -1.68
C ILE A 108 15.31 2.56 -3.14
N ALA A 109 15.35 3.56 -4.02
CA ALA A 109 15.72 3.40 -5.42
C ALA A 109 16.81 4.41 -5.78
N GLY A 110 17.63 4.09 -6.77
CA GLY A 110 18.82 4.88 -7.15
C GLY A 110 20.11 4.10 -6.98
N SER A 111 21.25 4.77 -7.14
CA SER A 111 22.58 4.15 -6.97
C SER A 111 23.17 4.52 -5.61
N THR A 112 23.53 3.51 -4.82
CA THR A 112 24.19 3.65 -3.52
C THR A 112 25.67 3.24 -3.57
N ASP A 113 26.22 3.03 -4.76
CA ASP A 113 27.55 2.44 -4.93
C ASP A 113 28.68 3.41 -4.58
N LEU A 114 28.43 4.71 -4.75
CA LEU A 114 29.39 5.78 -4.51
C LEU A 114 28.72 6.96 -3.79
N LEU A 115 28.67 6.92 -2.46
CA LEU A 115 28.07 8.00 -1.67
C LEU A 115 29.15 8.85 -0.99
N PRO A 116 29.41 10.08 -1.48
CA PRO A 116 30.20 11.06 -0.75
C PRO A 116 29.60 11.32 0.63
N SER A 117 30.43 11.80 1.56
CA SER A 117 30.03 11.98 2.97
C SER A 117 28.75 12.82 3.13
N GLU A 118 28.56 13.84 2.31
CA GLU A 118 27.38 14.69 2.36
C GLU A 118 26.12 13.97 1.87
N ALA A 119 26.19 13.27 0.73
CA ALA A 119 25.07 12.46 0.22
C ALA A 119 24.71 11.31 1.19
N LEU A 120 25.72 10.69 1.82
CA LEU A 120 25.50 9.68 2.86
C LEU A 120 24.75 10.26 4.07
N GLN A 121 25.13 11.47 4.51
CA GLN A 121 24.44 12.16 5.60
C GLN A 121 22.99 12.49 5.22
N HIS A 122 22.75 13.02 4.02
CA HIS A 122 21.40 13.32 3.53
C HIS A 122 20.54 12.06 3.42
N LEU A 123 21.11 10.93 2.98
CA LEU A 123 20.40 9.65 2.97
C LEU A 123 20.05 9.18 4.38
N ALA A 124 20.98 9.29 5.33
CA ALA A 124 20.71 8.94 6.72
C ALA A 124 19.56 9.78 7.31
N ASP A 125 19.56 11.09 7.03
CA ASP A 125 18.51 12.01 7.48
C ASP A 125 17.16 11.70 6.83
N ALA A 126 17.14 11.38 5.53
CA ALA A 126 15.94 10.94 4.82
C ALA A 126 15.35 9.65 5.42
N LEU A 127 16.20 8.67 5.75
CA LEU A 127 15.76 7.41 6.36
C LEU A 127 15.26 7.61 7.80
N LEU A 128 15.91 8.47 8.58
CA LEU A 128 15.43 8.83 9.93
C LEU A 128 14.09 9.55 9.87
N ALA A 129 13.91 10.48 8.91
CA ALA A 129 12.65 11.15 8.68
C ALA A 129 11.55 10.17 8.26
N ALA A 130 11.85 9.25 7.33
CA ALA A 130 10.91 8.22 6.89
C ALA A 130 10.48 7.30 8.03
N ARG A 131 11.43 6.86 8.88
CA ARG A 131 11.13 6.09 10.09
C ARG A 131 10.23 6.87 11.03
N GLY A 132 10.53 8.13 11.31
CA GLY A 132 9.72 8.99 12.17
C GLY A 132 8.28 9.11 11.67
N GLU A 133 8.12 9.25 10.35
CA GLU A 133 6.82 9.36 9.71
C GLU A 133 6.03 8.04 9.80
N ILE A 134 6.65 6.89 9.52
CA ILE A 134 6.02 5.58 9.69
C ILE A 134 5.54 5.38 11.13
N VAL A 135 6.37 5.71 12.13
CA VAL A 135 6.01 5.58 13.55
C VAL A 135 4.83 6.49 13.91
N ARG A 136 4.86 7.75 13.47
CA ARG A 136 3.78 8.72 13.71
C ARG A 136 2.44 8.25 13.14
N MET A 137 2.46 7.70 11.93
CA MET A 137 1.24 7.25 11.24
C MET A 137 0.73 5.93 11.79
N SER A 138 1.64 5.02 12.14
CA SER A 138 1.31 3.75 12.78
C SER A 138 0.70 3.93 14.18
N ALA A 139 1.05 5.01 14.89
CA ALA A 139 0.42 5.34 16.17
C ALA A 139 -1.03 5.84 16.02
N ALA A 140 -1.42 6.29 14.82
CA ALA A 140 -2.78 6.71 14.51
C ALA A 140 -3.65 5.56 13.98
N ASP A 141 -3.03 4.50 13.45
CA ASP A 141 -3.71 3.32 12.92
C ASP A 141 -3.83 2.24 14.01
N THR A 142 -5.05 1.78 14.29
CA THR A 142 -5.33 0.74 15.31
C THR A 142 -4.78 -0.65 14.94
N PHE A 143 -4.31 -0.83 13.70
CA PHE A 143 -3.70 -2.05 13.21
C PHE A 143 -2.19 -1.84 13.11
N ALA A 144 -1.44 -2.54 13.96
CA ALA A 144 0.01 -2.38 14.09
C ALA A 144 0.75 -2.59 12.74
N PRO A 145 1.82 -1.83 12.47
CA PRO A 145 2.71 -2.10 11.35
C PRO A 145 3.41 -3.45 11.60
N VAL A 146 3.02 -4.48 10.86
CA VAL A 146 3.68 -5.79 10.90
C VAL A 146 4.65 -5.88 9.70
N PHE A 147 5.83 -5.27 9.85
CA PHE A 147 7.00 -6.14 9.89
C PHE A 147 7.12 -6.48 11.37
N SER A 148 6.72 -7.69 11.74
CA SER A 148 7.06 -8.23 13.06
C SER A 148 8.49 -7.82 13.36
N ASP A 149 8.71 -7.29 14.56
CA ASP A 149 10.05 -7.09 15.10
C ASP A 149 10.96 -8.14 14.49
N VAL A 150 11.95 -7.70 13.70
CA VAL A 150 13.10 -8.57 13.48
C VAL A 150 13.58 -8.78 14.89
N GLU A 151 13.16 -9.90 15.52
CA GLU A 151 13.58 -10.29 16.86
C GLU A 151 15.05 -10.00 16.87
N SER A 152 15.44 -9.01 17.67
CA SER A 152 16.77 -8.47 17.62
C SER A 152 17.70 -9.64 17.83
N ALA A 153 18.36 -10.09 16.76
CA ALA A 153 19.40 -11.10 16.85
C ALA A 153 20.50 -10.46 17.70
N ARG A 154 20.42 -10.73 18.99
CA ARG A 154 21.45 -10.45 19.98
C ARG A 154 22.48 -11.55 19.92
#